data_AF-A0AA41XCG5-F1
#
_entry.id   AF-A0AA41XCG5-F1
#
_cell.length_a   1.000
_cell.length_b   1.000
_cell.length_c   1.000
_cell.angle_alpha   90.00
_cell.angle_beta   90.00
_cell.angle_gamma   90.00
#
_symmetry.space_group_name_H-M   'P 1'
#
loop_
_entity.id
_entity.type
_entity.pdbx_description
1 polymer ?
#
loop_
_entity_poly.entity_id
_entity_poly.type
_entity_poly.pdbx_seq_one_letter_code
_entity_poly.pdbx_strand_id
1 'polypeptide(L)' 'MIHNTTGILNSWGSDGWELVQIVTGPEGGLVAYLKRPVASASAPASGA' A
#
# COMPACT_ATOMS: atom_id res chain seq x y z
N MET A 1 9.00 21.57 5.25
CA MET A 1 8.92 20.39 4.37
C MET A 1 8.07 19.35 5.09
N ILE A 2 6.92 19.00 4.54
CA ILE A 2 5.92 18.14 5.20
C ILE A 2 6.38 16.69 5.00
N HIS A 3 6.62 15.97 6.10
CA HIS A 3 6.72 14.51 6.08
C HIS A 3 5.33 13.95 5.74
N ASN A 4 4.97 13.95 4.45
CA ASN A 4 3.65 13.52 4.01
C ASN A 4 3.65 12.01 3.78
N THR A 5 3.69 11.23 4.87
CA THR A 5 3.61 9.76 4.83
C THR A 5 2.43 9.29 3.97
N THR A 6 1.31 10.01 4.03
CA THR A 6 0.13 9.75 3.20
C THR A 6 0.44 9.80 1.70
N GLY A 7 1.29 10.73 1.25
CA GLY A 7 1.67 10.83 -0.16
C GLY A 7 2.50 9.63 -0.65
N ILE A 8 3.41 9.14 0.20
CA ILE A 8 4.26 7.98 -0.12
C ILE A 8 3.41 6.70 -0.19
N LEU A 9 2.50 6.50 0.77
CA LEU A 9 1.58 5.36 0.78
C LEU A 9 0.68 5.34 -0.47
N ASN A 10 0.16 6.49 -0.90
CA ASN A 10 -0.64 6.61 -2.11
C ASN A 10 0.17 6.29 -3.39
N SER A 11 1.46 6.65 -3.44
CA SER A 11 2.32 6.28 -4.57
C SER A 11 2.51 4.77 -4.67
N TRP A 12 2.77 4.08 -3.55
CA TRP A 12 2.89 2.62 -3.57
C TRP A 12 1.56 1.91 -3.90
N GLY A 13 0.43 2.45 -3.42
CA GLY A 13 -0.90 2.00 -3.83
C GLY A 13 -1.11 2.07 -5.34
N SER A 14 -0.66 3.16 -5.95
CA SER A 14 -0.73 3.36 -7.41
C SER A 14 0.20 2.40 -8.18
N ASP A 15 1.31 2.01 -7.58
CA ASP A 15 2.26 1.02 -8.11
C ASP A 15 1.73 -0.44 -7.95
N GLY A 16 0.51 -0.60 -7.43
CA GLY A 16 -0.19 -1.87 -7.30
C GLY A 16 0.09 -2.61 -5.99
N TRP A 17 0.67 -1.93 -5.00
CA TRP A 17 0.86 -2.49 -3.67
C TRP A 17 -0.40 -2.30 -2.83
N GLU A 18 -0.91 -3.37 -2.23
CA GLU A 18 -2.06 -3.28 -1.35
C GLU A 18 -1.59 -3.02 0.08
N LEU A 19 -2.04 -1.91 0.67
CA LEU A 19 -1.78 -1.59 2.06
C LEU A 19 -2.52 -2.56 2.97
N VAL A 20 -1.77 -3.33 3.75
CA VAL A 20 -2.33 -4.35 4.67
C VAL A 20 -2.50 -3.77 6.07
N GLN A 21 -1.51 -3.00 6.55
CA GLN A 21 -1.53 -2.48 7.92
C GLN A 21 -0.66 -1.23 8.06
N ILE A 22 -1.08 -0.31 8.93
CA ILE A 22 -0.26 0.80 9.42
C ILE A 22 -0.07 0.62 10.92
N VAL A 23 1.18 0.68 11.37
CA VAL A 23 1.55 0.61 12.79
C VAL A 23 2.28 1.88 13.17
N THR A 24 1.89 2.47 14.29
CA THR A 24 2.61 3.57 14.92
C THR A 24 3.61 2.97 15.89
N GLY A 25 4.90 3.18 15.64
CA GLY A 25 5.96 2.74 16.53
C GLY A 25 5.92 3.48 17.88
N PRO A 26 6.48 2.89 18.94
CA PRO A 26 6.51 3.50 20.28
C PRO A 26 7.22 4.86 20.31
N GLU A 27 8.11 5.13 19.35
CA GLU A 27 8.83 6.39 19.20
C GLU A 27 8.19 7.38 18.21
N GLY A 28 6.97 7.08 17.72
CA GLY A 28 6.22 7.98 16.82
C GLY A 28 6.50 7.83 15.32
N GLY A 29 7.30 6.83 14.92
CA GLY A 29 7.52 6.49 13.51
C GLY A 29 6.34 5.71 12.91
N LEU A 30 5.94 6.02 11.67
CA LEU A 30 4.91 5.29 10.94
C LEU A 30 5.52 4.17 10.10
N VAL A 31 5.08 2.93 10.33
CA VAL A 31 5.45 1.76 9.54
C VAL A 31 4.22 1.26 8.81
N ALA A 32 4.30 1.14 7.49
CA ALA A 32 3.23 0.57 6.68
C ALA A 32 3.69 -0.75 6.05
N TYR A 33 2.88 -1.79 6.20
CA TYR A 33 3.07 -3.08 5.56
C TYR A 33 2.21 -3.13 4.31
N LEU A 34 2.84 -3.35 3.16
CA LEU A 34 2.15 -3.53 1.89
C LEU A 34 2.48 -4.89 1.30
N LYS A 35 1.52 -5.51 0.62
CA LYS A 35 1.73 -6.74 -0.15
C LYS A 35 1.66 -6.43 -1.64
N ARG A 36 2.53 -7.06 -2.41
CA ARG A 36 2.43 -7.06 -3.87
C ARG A 36 1.57 -8.25 -4.31
N PRO A 37 0.57 -8.07 -5.18
CA PRO A 37 -0.14 -9.20 -5.76
C PRO A 37 0.86 -10.05 -6.55
N VAL A 38 0.99 -11.32 -6.18
CA VAL A 38 1.69 -12.30 -7.02
C VAL A 38 0.93 -12.43 -8.33
N ALA A 39 1.64 -12.62 -9.45
CA ALA A 39 1.16 -12.49 -10.83
C ALA A 39 0.05 -13.49 -11.27
N SER A 40 -0.76 -13.99 -10.35
CA SER A 40 -1.84 -14.96 -10.57
C SER A 40 -3.22 -14.48 -10.11
N ALA A 41 -3.39 -13.20 -9.76
CA ALA A 41 -4.71 -12.63 -9.43
C ALA A 41 -5.26 -11.65 -10.48
N SER A 42 -4.59 -11.49 -11.63
CA SER A 42 -5.07 -10.63 -12.73
C SER A 42 -5.53 -11.48 -13.91
N ALA A 43 -6.86 -11.60 -14.03
CA ALA A 43 -7.72 -11.76 -15.22
C ALA A 43 -8.58 -13.05 -15.29
N PRO A 44 -9.87 -13.00 -15.72
CA PRO A 44 -10.77 -11.86 -15.89
C PRO A 44 -12.15 -12.07 -15.22
N ALA A 45 -12.66 -11.08 -14.48
CA ALA A 45 -14.07 -11.01 -14.09
C ALA A 45 -14.66 -9.66 -14.49
N SER A 46 -14.80 -9.47 -15.79
CA SER A 46 -15.72 -8.49 -16.37
C SER A 46 -16.17 -9.06 -17.71
N GLY A 47 -17.06 -10.05 -17.60
CA GLY A 47 -17.88 -10.56 -18.69
C GLY A 47 -19.31 -10.63 -18.17
N ALA A 48 -20.04 -9.52 -18.32
CA ALA A 48 -21.50 -9.42 -18.40
C ALA A 48 -21.86 -7.95 -18.69
#